data_AF-A0A836Q5U3-F1
#
_entry.id   AF-A0A836Q5U3-F1
#
_cell.length_a   1.000
_cell.length_b   1.000
_cell.length_c   1.000
_cell.angle_alpha   90.00
_cell.angle_beta   90.00
_cell.angle_gamma   90.00
#
_symmetry.space_group_name_H-M   'P 1'
#
loop_
_entity.id
_entity.type
_entity.pdbx_description
1 polymer ?
#
loop_
_entity_poly.entity_id
_entity_poly.type
_entity_poly.pdbx_seq_one_letter_code
_entity_poly.pdbx_strand_id
1 'polypeptide(L)'
;MSDSGESEPTNSFYLKLQNHKPQDEQDRWRRALYFSTAIGIRCLDLLSDYMRYCLRPNRMGETPDYPINEQAAEVHHQAVKELIGLSIWLTMVDQLDGDVPLWLREFFIDCWSAADKLYPAPSSQEIMTLYENQLGVGKVCEAVASRLCYKLELEDTKGDACIKLGEMLRDNGKARADLLFYALSAKHDALDKSIDQLKDY
;
A
#
# COMPACT_ATOMS: atom_id res chain seq x y z
N MET A 1 -30.84 15.77 -33.76
CA MET A 1 -30.47 16.27 -32.42
C MET A 1 -30.86 15.16 -31.47
N SER A 2 -29.92 14.25 -31.21
CA SER A 2 -30.14 13.07 -30.40
C SER A 2 -29.46 13.33 -29.07
N ASP A 3 -30.29 13.41 -28.04
CA ASP A 3 -29.92 13.55 -26.65
C ASP A 3 -29.28 12.22 -26.21
N SER A 4 -27.96 12.22 -26.05
CA SER A 4 -27.21 11.12 -25.45
C SER A 4 -26.49 11.68 -24.24
N GLY A 5 -27.27 11.89 -23.16
CA GLY A 5 -26.75 11.99 -21.82
C GLY A 5 -26.14 10.64 -21.42
N GLU A 6 -24.88 10.45 -21.78
CA GLU A 6 -24.02 9.47 -21.11
C GLU A 6 -23.90 9.92 -19.65
N SER A 7 -24.72 9.32 -18.79
CA SER A 7 -24.53 9.42 -17.36
C SER A 7 -23.27 8.61 -17.04
N GLU A 8 -22.22 9.32 -16.66
CA GLU A 8 -20.93 8.79 -16.23
C GLU A 8 -21.11 7.61 -15.27
N PRO A 9 -20.25 6.58 -15.31
CA PRO A 9 -20.22 5.57 -14.26
C PRO A 9 -19.71 6.27 -12.99
N THR A 10 -20.60 6.84 -12.21
CA THR A 10 -20.28 7.38 -10.89
C THR A 10 -19.74 6.21 -10.07
N ASN A 11 -18.42 6.16 -9.88
CA ASN A 11 -17.73 5.01 -9.31
C ASN A 11 -18.42 4.58 -8.00
N SER A 12 -19.07 3.41 -8.05
CA SER A 12 -19.96 2.92 -6.98
C SER A 12 -19.27 2.78 -5.64
N PHE A 13 -17.93 2.67 -5.63
CA PHE A 13 -17.13 2.61 -4.42
C PHE A 13 -17.09 3.96 -3.68
N TYR A 14 -16.99 5.09 -4.39
CA TYR A 14 -17.03 6.41 -3.76
C TYR A 14 -18.35 6.74 -3.11
N LEU A 15 -19.44 6.45 -3.81
CA LEU A 15 -20.78 6.70 -3.28
C LEU A 15 -20.98 5.94 -1.98
N LYS A 16 -20.36 4.76 -1.84
CA LYS A 16 -20.30 4.04 -0.56
C LYS A 16 -19.46 4.77 0.49
N LEU A 17 -18.27 5.28 0.12
CA LEU A 17 -17.41 6.00 1.06
C LEU A 17 -18.00 7.34 1.55
N GLN A 18 -18.84 8.02 0.75
CA GLN A 18 -19.44 9.30 1.15
C GLN A 18 -20.28 9.18 2.43
N ASN A 19 -20.95 8.04 2.63
CA ASN A 19 -21.71 7.77 3.86
C ASN A 19 -20.83 7.52 5.09
N HIS A 20 -19.51 7.45 4.89
CA HIS A 20 -18.50 7.14 5.89
C HIS A 20 -17.42 8.23 5.96
N LYS A 21 -17.75 9.45 5.50
CA LYS A 21 -16.87 10.61 5.67
C LYS A 21 -16.57 10.80 7.17
N PRO A 22 -15.30 11.02 7.57
CA PRO A 22 -14.96 11.32 8.95
C PRO A 22 -15.73 12.53 9.49
N GLN A 23 -16.11 12.47 10.76
CA GLN A 23 -16.94 13.49 11.41
C GLN A 23 -16.20 14.81 11.59
N ASP A 24 -14.91 14.73 11.91
CA ASP A 24 -14.00 15.84 12.13
C ASP A 24 -12.55 15.44 11.84
N GLU A 25 -11.61 16.37 12.05
CA GLU A 25 -10.17 16.14 11.82
C GLU A 25 -9.59 15.08 12.75
N GLN A 26 -10.08 14.97 13.99
CA GLN A 26 -9.59 13.99 14.95
C GLN A 26 -10.02 12.57 14.54
N ASP A 27 -11.27 12.41 14.09
CA ASP A 27 -11.79 11.17 13.52
C ASP A 27 -11.03 10.80 12.24
N ARG A 28 -10.79 11.76 11.35
CA ARG A 28 -10.00 11.56 10.12
C ARG A 28 -8.60 11.04 10.44
N TRP A 29 -7.90 11.69 11.38
CA TRP A 29 -6.56 11.29 11.80
C TRP A 29 -6.53 9.88 12.40
N ARG A 30 -7.48 9.53 13.29
CA ARG A 30 -7.55 8.19 13.89
C ARG A 30 -7.76 7.09 12.85
N ARG A 31 -8.67 7.32 11.90
CA ARG A 31 -8.95 6.37 10.81
C ARG A 31 -7.76 6.26 9.85
N ALA A 32 -7.07 7.36 9.58
CA ALA A 32 -5.84 7.37 8.77
C ALA A 32 -4.70 6.60 9.44
N LEU A 33 -4.54 6.74 10.76
CA LEU A 33 -3.56 5.98 11.54
C LEU A 33 -3.85 4.47 11.46
N TYR A 34 -5.11 4.07 11.64
CA TYR A 34 -5.52 2.68 11.46
C TYR A 34 -5.18 2.17 10.06
N PHE A 35 -5.63 2.88 9.02
CA PHE A 35 -5.43 2.45 7.64
C PHE A 35 -3.94 2.30 7.30
N SER A 36 -3.12 3.27 7.68
CA SER A 36 -1.68 3.24 7.45
C SER A 36 -0.98 2.11 8.19
N THR A 37 -1.43 1.81 9.42
CA THR A 37 -0.90 0.68 10.21
C THR A 37 -1.28 -0.66 9.58
N ALA A 38 -2.56 -0.82 9.19
CA ALA A 38 -3.04 -2.04 8.54
C ALA A 38 -2.35 -2.29 7.20
N ILE A 39 -2.16 -1.24 6.39
CA ILE A 39 -1.34 -1.32 5.16
C ILE A 39 0.10 -1.69 5.51
N GLY A 40 0.69 -1.10 6.54
CA GLY A 40 2.03 -1.44 7.02
C GLY A 40 2.22 -2.92 7.33
N ILE A 41 1.29 -3.51 8.08
CA ILE A 41 1.30 -4.95 8.38
C ILE A 41 1.23 -5.76 7.09
N ARG A 42 0.32 -5.43 6.17
CA ARG A 42 0.20 -6.12 4.88
C ARG A 42 1.44 -5.99 4.00
N CYS A 43 2.12 -4.85 4.04
CA CYS A 43 3.37 -4.64 3.31
C CYS A 43 4.51 -5.48 3.88
N LEU A 44 4.56 -5.66 5.20
CA LEU A 44 5.51 -6.57 5.86
C LEU A 44 5.25 -8.03 5.43
N ASP A 45 3.99 -8.46 5.40
CA ASP A 45 3.62 -9.80 4.93
C ASP A 45 4.00 -10.00 3.47
N LEU A 46 3.66 -9.03 2.61
CA LEU A 46 3.97 -9.04 1.18
C LEU A 46 5.47 -9.13 0.96
N LEU A 47 6.26 -8.32 1.66
CA LEU A 47 7.72 -8.34 1.56
C LEU A 47 8.29 -9.66 2.06
N SER A 48 7.76 -10.21 3.16
CA SER A 48 8.18 -11.51 3.70
C SER A 48 7.87 -12.66 2.73
N ASP A 49 6.67 -12.67 2.15
CA ASP A 49 6.27 -13.65 1.14
C ASP A 49 7.13 -13.54 -0.12
N TYR A 50 7.44 -12.31 -0.54
CA TYR A 50 8.30 -12.04 -1.68
C TYR A 50 9.74 -12.48 -1.44
N MET A 51 10.31 -12.17 -0.28
CA MET A 51 11.64 -12.64 0.11
C MET A 51 11.68 -14.17 0.20
N ARG A 52 10.64 -14.80 0.75
CA ARG A 52 10.50 -16.28 0.72
C ARG A 52 10.41 -16.81 -0.70
N TYR A 53 9.75 -16.11 -1.62
CA TYR A 53 9.71 -16.50 -3.02
C TYR A 53 11.12 -16.45 -3.64
N CYS A 54 11.86 -15.37 -3.47
CA CYS A 54 13.19 -15.17 -4.06
C CYS A 54 14.24 -16.10 -3.47
N LEU A 55 14.20 -16.28 -2.14
CA LEU A 55 15.24 -17.01 -1.41
C LEU A 55 14.92 -18.49 -1.21
N ARG A 56 13.70 -18.96 -1.54
CA ARG A 56 13.44 -20.40 -1.63
C ARG A 56 14.42 -20.99 -2.64
N PRO A 57 15.39 -21.81 -2.21
CA PRO A 57 16.19 -22.53 -3.16
C PRO A 57 15.25 -23.50 -3.89
N ASN A 58 15.68 -24.04 -5.02
CA ASN A 58 15.19 -25.33 -5.51
C ASN A 58 15.44 -26.50 -4.51
N ARG A 59 15.59 -26.23 -3.21
CA ARG A 59 15.83 -27.18 -2.13
C ARG A 59 14.72 -27.00 -1.10
N MET A 60 13.86 -28.02 -0.99
CA MET A 60 12.87 -28.09 0.07
C MET A 60 13.57 -27.98 1.44
N GLY A 61 13.10 -27.06 2.29
CA GLY A 61 13.27 -27.18 3.73
C GLY A 61 14.20 -26.20 4.44
N GLU A 62 14.90 -25.30 3.75
CA GLU A 62 15.73 -24.28 4.41
C GLU A 62 15.03 -22.92 4.43
N THR A 63 14.86 -22.38 5.64
CA THR A 63 14.41 -21.00 5.86
C THR A 63 15.51 -20.07 5.36
N PRO A 64 15.20 -19.04 4.57
CA PRO A 64 16.20 -18.07 4.16
C PRO A 64 16.81 -17.35 5.36
N ASP A 65 18.12 -17.51 5.58
CA ASP A 65 18.87 -16.65 6.48
C ASP A 65 19.18 -15.34 5.74
N TYR A 66 18.33 -14.33 5.92
CA TYR A 66 18.71 -12.97 5.55
C TYR A 66 19.83 -12.52 6.49
N PRO A 67 20.94 -11.94 6.00
CA PRO A 67 21.99 -11.46 6.89
C PRO A 67 21.43 -10.34 7.78
N ILE A 68 21.21 -10.64 9.07
CA ILE A 68 20.76 -9.67 10.07
C ILE A 68 21.96 -8.83 10.48
N ASN A 69 22.34 -7.87 9.64
CA ASN A 69 23.21 -6.76 10.04
C ASN A 69 22.39 -5.46 10.05
N GLU A 70 22.87 -4.44 10.77
CA GLU A 70 22.14 -3.16 10.93
C GLU A 70 21.80 -2.50 9.58
N GLN A 71 22.69 -2.67 8.59
CA GLN A 71 22.49 -2.12 7.25
C GLN A 71 21.37 -2.85 6.48
N ALA A 72 21.27 -4.17 6.61
CA ALA A 72 20.19 -4.96 6.02
C ALA A 72 18.83 -4.66 6.68
N ALA A 73 18.81 -4.38 7.99
CA ALA A 73 17.60 -3.96 8.70
C ALA A 73 17.11 -2.59 8.22
N GLU A 74 18.02 -1.63 8.03
CA GLU A 74 17.70 -0.30 7.49
C GLU A 74 17.16 -0.39 6.05
N VAL A 75 17.82 -1.17 5.20
CA VAL A 75 17.36 -1.42 3.81
C VAL A 75 15.96 -2.04 3.80
N HIS A 76 15.69 -2.99 4.71
CA HIS A 76 14.39 -3.61 4.85
C HIS A 76 13.33 -2.59 5.29
N HIS A 77 13.60 -1.74 6.29
CA HIS A 77 12.67 -0.68 6.70
C HIS A 77 12.34 0.29 5.56
N GLN A 78 13.34 0.68 4.77
CA GLN A 78 13.13 1.54 3.61
C GLN A 78 12.30 0.84 2.52
N ALA A 79 12.50 -0.46 2.30
CA ALA A 79 11.69 -1.24 1.37
C ALA A 79 10.21 -1.33 1.83
N VAL A 80 9.98 -1.59 3.11
CA VAL A 80 8.63 -1.59 3.72
C VAL A 80 7.97 -0.22 3.56
N LYS A 81 8.70 0.86 3.84
CA LYS A 81 8.20 2.23 3.69
C LYS A 81 7.82 2.56 2.24
N GLU A 82 8.64 2.18 1.26
CA GLU A 82 8.30 2.33 -0.16
C GLU A 82 7.02 1.55 -0.53
N LEU A 83 6.87 0.32 -0.03
CA LEU A 83 5.67 -0.49 -0.23
C LEU A 83 4.42 0.13 0.41
N ILE A 84 4.54 0.73 1.60
CA ILE A 84 3.44 1.43 2.28
C ILE A 84 3.00 2.64 1.47
N GLY A 85 3.94 3.51 1.11
CA GLY A 85 3.66 4.71 0.33
C GLY A 85 3.01 4.38 -1.01
N LEU A 86 3.55 3.36 -1.70
CA LEU A 86 2.96 2.84 -2.92
C LEU A 86 1.55 2.28 -2.69
N SER A 87 1.35 1.49 -1.64
CA SER A 87 0.04 0.87 -1.39
C SER A 87 -1.04 1.91 -1.10
N ILE A 88 -0.70 2.98 -0.37
CA ILE A 88 -1.60 4.13 -0.16
C ILE A 88 -1.91 4.79 -1.51
N TRP A 89 -0.88 5.05 -2.33
CA TRP A 89 -1.06 5.64 -3.67
C TRP A 89 -1.88 4.75 -4.62
N LEU A 90 -1.64 3.44 -4.63
CA LEU A 90 -2.43 2.49 -5.43
C LEU A 90 -3.88 2.44 -4.94
N THR A 91 -4.12 2.52 -3.62
CA THR A 91 -5.49 2.64 -3.11
C THR A 91 -6.16 3.91 -3.60
N MET A 92 -5.40 5.01 -3.66
CA MET A 92 -5.85 6.26 -4.23
C MET A 92 -6.19 6.04 -5.72
N VAL A 93 -5.22 5.68 -6.57
CA VAL A 93 -5.43 5.59 -8.02
C VAL A 93 -6.40 4.49 -8.46
N ASP A 94 -6.34 3.28 -7.89
CA ASP A 94 -7.22 2.15 -8.27
C ASP A 94 -8.69 2.44 -7.95
N GLN A 95 -8.94 3.26 -6.93
CA GLN A 95 -10.28 3.58 -6.48
C GLN A 95 -10.76 4.92 -7.00
N LEU A 96 -9.89 5.72 -7.64
CA LEU A 96 -10.22 7.08 -8.01
C LEU A 96 -10.19 7.38 -9.52
N ASP A 97 -11.32 7.10 -10.17
CA ASP A 97 -11.65 7.72 -11.47
C ASP A 97 -12.43 9.02 -11.25
N GLY A 98 -11.87 10.15 -11.71
CA GLY A 98 -12.52 11.47 -11.67
C GLY A 98 -12.11 12.37 -10.51
N ASP A 99 -12.95 13.37 -10.20
CA ASP A 99 -12.64 14.39 -9.20
C ASP A 99 -12.77 13.86 -7.76
N VAL A 100 -11.61 13.60 -7.14
CA VAL A 100 -11.50 13.16 -5.75
C VAL A 100 -11.98 14.27 -4.80
N PRO A 101 -12.92 14.01 -3.87
CA PRO A 101 -13.36 15.04 -2.93
C PRO A 101 -12.25 15.45 -1.96
N LEU A 102 -12.22 16.73 -1.58
CA LEU A 102 -11.16 17.30 -0.74
C LEU A 102 -10.93 16.50 0.55
N TRP A 103 -11.99 16.10 1.24
CA TRP A 103 -11.90 15.34 2.50
C TRP A 103 -11.14 14.02 2.33
N LEU A 104 -11.26 13.36 1.18
CA LEU A 104 -10.61 12.10 0.90
C LEU A 104 -9.14 12.32 0.50
N ARG A 105 -8.83 13.42 -0.19
CA ARG A 105 -7.43 13.85 -0.43
C ARG A 105 -6.73 14.12 0.90
N GLU A 106 -7.38 14.86 1.80
CA GLU A 106 -6.87 15.14 3.15
C GLU A 106 -6.68 13.85 3.96
N PHE A 107 -7.60 12.90 3.86
CA PHE A 107 -7.45 11.59 4.49
C PHE A 107 -6.20 10.86 4.01
N PHE A 108 -5.92 10.84 2.70
CA PHE A 108 -4.69 10.21 2.18
C PHE A 108 -3.43 10.97 2.60
N ILE A 109 -3.47 12.31 2.70
CA ILE A 109 -2.40 13.12 3.28
C ILE A 109 -2.12 12.72 4.74
N ASP A 110 -3.18 12.54 5.54
CA ASP A 110 -3.06 12.07 6.91
C ASP A 110 -2.48 10.64 6.95
N CYS A 111 -2.82 9.78 5.98
CA CYS A 111 -2.26 8.43 5.89
C CYS A 111 -0.75 8.44 5.61
N TRP A 112 -0.31 9.23 4.63
CA TRP A 112 1.13 9.39 4.36
C TRP A 112 1.87 9.98 5.56
N SER A 113 1.27 10.96 6.24
CA SER A 113 1.81 11.55 7.46
C SER A 113 1.92 10.54 8.61
N ALA A 114 0.92 9.65 8.76
CA ALA A 114 0.97 8.56 9.72
C ALA A 114 2.04 7.53 9.35
N ALA A 115 2.17 7.20 8.07
CA ALA A 115 3.22 6.32 7.58
C ALA A 115 4.62 6.90 7.80
N ASP A 116 4.82 8.22 7.69
CA ASP A 116 6.11 8.88 7.99
C ASP A 116 6.46 8.80 9.48
N LYS A 117 5.46 8.76 10.36
CA LYS A 117 5.68 8.52 11.80
C LYS A 117 6.05 7.07 12.10
N LEU A 118 5.49 6.12 11.35
CA LEU A 118 5.79 4.68 11.51
C LEU A 118 7.16 4.31 10.96
N TYR A 119 7.49 4.81 9.77
CA TYR A 119 8.76 4.60 9.09
C TYR A 119 9.25 5.94 8.52
N PRO A 120 10.23 6.59 9.18
CA PRO A 120 10.65 7.96 8.82
C PRO A 120 11.35 8.12 7.47
N ALA A 121 11.93 7.04 6.93
CA ALA A 121 12.73 7.10 5.71
C ALA A 121 12.41 5.94 4.75
N PRO A 122 12.33 6.19 3.42
CA PRO A 122 12.22 7.52 2.80
C PRO A 122 10.90 8.22 3.17
N SER A 123 10.86 9.55 3.07
CA SER A 123 9.63 10.31 3.30
C SER A 123 8.58 9.98 2.23
N SER A 124 7.29 10.09 2.59
CA SER A 124 6.21 9.88 1.63
C SER A 124 6.28 10.85 0.45
N GLN A 125 6.77 12.07 0.66
CA GLN A 125 6.98 13.04 -0.42
C GLN A 125 8.03 12.55 -1.43
N GLU A 126 9.17 12.01 -0.96
CA GLU A 126 10.19 11.44 -1.84
C GLU A 126 9.65 10.26 -2.64
N ILE A 127 8.88 9.37 -1.99
CA ILE A 127 8.22 8.24 -2.65
C ILE A 127 7.30 8.76 -3.76
N MET A 128 6.45 9.73 -3.47
CA MET A 128 5.49 10.27 -4.44
C MET A 128 6.21 10.90 -5.63
N THR A 129 7.21 11.76 -5.40
CA THR A 129 7.99 12.39 -6.47
C THR A 129 8.70 11.38 -7.39
N LEU A 130 9.10 10.21 -6.87
CA LEU A 130 9.70 9.14 -7.67
C LEU A 130 8.71 8.49 -8.65
N TYR A 131 7.42 8.46 -8.31
CA TYR A 131 6.40 7.70 -9.06
C TYR A 131 5.36 8.57 -9.78
N GLU A 132 5.30 9.88 -9.46
CA GLU A 132 4.34 10.86 -9.98
C GLU A 132 4.37 11.01 -11.52
N ASN A 133 5.49 10.67 -12.16
CA ASN A 133 5.71 10.85 -13.61
C ASN A 133 5.46 9.59 -14.46
N GLN A 134 4.98 8.48 -13.88
CA GLN A 134 4.74 7.26 -14.64
C GLN A 134 3.26 7.13 -15.03
N LEU A 135 3.01 7.08 -16.34
CA LEU A 135 1.71 7.18 -17.02
C LEU A 135 0.73 5.99 -16.80
N GLY A 136 0.81 5.28 -15.68
CA GLY A 136 -0.17 4.25 -15.32
C GLY A 136 0.26 3.32 -14.20
N VAL A 137 -0.72 2.77 -13.49
CA VAL A 137 -0.56 1.81 -12.37
C VAL A 137 0.40 0.68 -12.72
N GLY A 138 0.28 0.09 -13.91
CA GLY A 138 1.15 -1.00 -14.35
C GLY A 138 2.62 -0.63 -14.36
N LYS A 139 2.96 0.55 -14.91
CA LYS A 139 4.35 1.03 -14.98
C LYS A 139 4.91 1.33 -13.59
N VAL A 140 4.11 1.94 -12.72
CA VAL A 140 4.54 2.21 -11.33
C VAL A 140 4.84 0.91 -10.59
N CYS A 141 3.96 -0.09 -10.69
CA CYS A 141 4.20 -1.40 -10.08
C CYS A 141 5.49 -2.06 -10.62
N GLU A 142 5.74 -1.99 -11.92
CA GLU A 142 6.98 -2.51 -12.53
C GLU A 142 8.23 -1.76 -12.04
N ALA A 143 8.18 -0.43 -11.97
CA ALA A 143 9.30 0.39 -11.53
C ALA A 143 9.62 0.18 -10.05
N VAL A 144 8.60 0.11 -9.19
CA VAL A 144 8.77 -0.19 -7.76
C VAL A 144 9.33 -1.60 -7.61
N ALA A 145 8.78 -2.57 -8.33
CA ALA A 145 9.26 -3.93 -8.28
C ALA A 145 10.74 -4.02 -8.64
N SER A 146 11.15 -3.46 -9.78
CA SER A 146 12.56 -3.45 -10.19
C SER A 146 13.47 -2.77 -9.17
N ARG A 147 13.08 -1.60 -8.66
CA ARG A 147 13.85 -0.87 -7.65
C ARG A 147 13.99 -1.65 -6.35
N LEU A 148 12.92 -2.29 -5.87
CA LEU A 148 12.96 -3.10 -4.66
C LEU A 148 13.77 -4.38 -4.85
N CYS A 149 13.73 -5.01 -6.03
CA CYS A 149 14.58 -6.15 -6.35
C CYS A 149 16.06 -5.78 -6.28
N TYR A 150 16.44 -4.65 -6.91
CA TYR A 150 17.80 -4.13 -6.85
C TYR A 150 18.22 -3.81 -5.41
N LYS A 151 17.38 -3.05 -4.70
CA LYS A 151 17.64 -2.59 -3.33
C LYS A 151 17.84 -3.76 -2.36
N LEU A 152 17.07 -4.83 -2.51
CA LEU A 152 17.14 -6.02 -1.66
C LEU A 152 18.19 -7.03 -2.15
N GLU A 153 18.94 -6.71 -3.22
CA GLU A 153 19.94 -7.59 -3.84
C GLU A 153 19.36 -8.95 -4.27
N LEU A 154 18.11 -8.95 -4.74
CA LEU A 154 17.37 -10.17 -5.12
C LEU A 154 17.41 -10.46 -6.63
N GLU A 155 18.02 -9.61 -7.45
CA GLU A 155 17.98 -9.70 -8.92
C GLU A 155 18.57 -10.99 -9.49
N ASP A 156 19.65 -11.51 -8.88
CA ASP A 156 20.31 -12.74 -9.32
C ASP A 156 19.62 -14.02 -8.80
N THR A 157 18.64 -13.89 -7.91
CA THR A 157 18.03 -15.05 -7.25
C THR A 157 16.99 -15.75 -8.13
N LYS A 158 16.21 -14.98 -8.91
CA LYS A 158 15.22 -15.47 -9.86
C LYS A 158 15.01 -14.48 -11.01
N GLY A 159 15.11 -14.94 -12.26
CA GLY A 159 14.93 -14.10 -13.45
C GLY A 159 13.53 -13.49 -13.62
N ASP A 160 12.54 -13.91 -12.83
CA ASP A 160 11.16 -13.40 -12.84
C ASP A 160 10.76 -12.66 -11.54
N ALA A 161 11.72 -12.38 -10.64
CA ALA A 161 11.46 -11.78 -9.33
C ALA A 161 10.70 -10.44 -9.41
N CYS A 162 11.12 -9.55 -10.31
CA CYS A 162 10.45 -8.28 -10.57
C CYS A 162 8.99 -8.46 -11.02
N ILE A 163 8.74 -9.43 -11.90
CA ILE A 163 7.39 -9.74 -12.40
C ILE A 163 6.52 -10.19 -11.24
N LYS A 164 7.04 -11.09 -10.39
CA LYS A 164 6.31 -11.63 -9.25
C LYS A 164 5.89 -10.54 -8.25
N LEU A 165 6.80 -9.63 -7.92
CA LEU A 165 6.49 -8.52 -7.01
C LEU A 165 5.45 -7.57 -7.62
N GLY A 166 5.55 -7.28 -8.92
CA GLY A 166 4.55 -6.50 -9.64
C GLY A 166 3.15 -7.14 -9.61
N GLU A 167 3.05 -8.46 -9.76
CA GLU A 167 1.80 -9.22 -9.62
C GLU A 167 1.24 -9.13 -8.20
N MET A 168 2.07 -9.38 -7.18
CA MET A 168 1.65 -9.31 -5.77
C MET A 168 1.11 -7.93 -5.40
N LEU A 169 1.72 -6.86 -5.93
CA LEU A 169 1.24 -5.48 -5.75
C LEU A 169 -0.13 -5.25 -6.42
N ARG A 170 -0.35 -5.76 -7.64
CA ARG A 170 -1.63 -5.63 -8.35
C ARG A 170 -2.75 -6.44 -7.66
N ASP A 171 -2.48 -7.69 -7.30
CA ASP A 171 -3.47 -8.62 -6.75
C ASP A 171 -4.00 -8.18 -5.38
N ASN A 172 -3.27 -7.31 -4.66
CA ASN A 172 -3.70 -6.74 -3.39
C ASN A 172 -4.73 -5.59 -3.52
N GLY A 173 -5.15 -5.20 -4.74
CA GLY A 173 -6.10 -4.10 -4.95
C GLY A 173 -7.40 -4.22 -4.16
N LYS A 174 -8.01 -5.41 -4.17
CA LYS A 174 -9.24 -5.67 -3.38
C LYS A 174 -8.99 -5.52 -1.89
N ALA A 175 -7.91 -6.10 -1.36
CA ALA A 175 -7.58 -6.01 0.05
C ALA A 175 -7.37 -4.55 0.51
N ARG A 176 -6.71 -3.74 -0.32
CA ARG A 176 -6.54 -2.30 -0.08
C ARG A 176 -7.89 -1.58 -0.01
N ALA A 177 -8.80 -1.86 -0.95
CA ALA A 177 -10.14 -1.27 -0.98
C ALA A 177 -10.98 -1.70 0.24
N ASP A 178 -10.93 -2.97 0.62
CA ASP A 178 -11.63 -3.51 1.79
C ASP A 178 -11.11 -2.86 3.09
N LEU A 179 -9.78 -2.69 3.22
CA LEU A 179 -9.16 -2.00 4.35
C LEU A 179 -9.56 -0.52 4.43
N LEU A 180 -9.59 0.19 3.30
CA LEU A 180 -10.04 1.59 3.25
C LEU A 180 -11.51 1.70 3.67
N PHE A 181 -12.37 0.83 3.14
CA PHE A 181 -13.78 0.81 3.52
C PHE A 181 -13.95 0.51 5.00
N TYR A 182 -13.22 -0.47 5.55
CA TYR A 182 -13.28 -0.80 6.98
C TYR A 182 -12.77 0.36 7.85
N ALA A 183 -11.65 0.99 7.48
CA ALA A 183 -11.10 2.15 8.18
C ALA A 183 -12.12 3.30 8.31
N LEU A 184 -12.91 3.53 7.26
CA LEU A 184 -13.90 4.61 7.23
C LEU A 184 -15.25 4.22 7.85
N SER A 185 -15.66 2.95 7.77
CA SER A 185 -17.00 2.51 8.19
C SER A 185 -17.08 1.93 9.61
N ALA A 186 -16.00 1.33 10.12
CA ALA A 186 -16.01 0.68 11.41
C ALA A 186 -15.96 1.69 12.57
N LYS A 187 -16.37 1.22 13.76
CA LYS A 187 -16.22 1.96 15.02
C LYS A 187 -14.77 1.89 15.51
N HIS A 188 -14.30 2.91 16.23
CA HIS A 188 -12.89 2.99 16.69
C HIS A 188 -12.46 1.77 17.51
N ASP A 189 -13.31 1.30 18.40
CA ASP A 189 -13.09 0.10 19.22
C ASP A 189 -12.97 -1.20 18.40
N ALA A 190 -13.54 -1.24 17.19
CA ALA A 190 -13.36 -2.35 16.26
C ALA A 190 -12.07 -2.20 15.41
N LEU A 191 -11.63 -0.96 15.15
CA LEU A 191 -10.35 -0.69 14.50
C LEU A 191 -9.17 -1.09 15.39
N ASP A 192 -9.23 -0.75 16.68
CA ASP A 192 -8.17 -1.08 17.63
C ASP A 192 -8.00 -2.60 17.76
N LYS A 193 -9.11 -3.35 17.89
CA LYS A 193 -9.09 -4.81 17.98
C LYS A 193 -8.59 -5.50 16.72
N SER A 194 -8.89 -4.96 15.53
CA SER A 194 -8.45 -5.60 14.30
C SER A 194 -6.95 -5.44 14.07
N ILE A 195 -6.31 -4.37 14.58
CA ILE A 195 -4.84 -4.26 14.55
C ILE A 195 -4.18 -5.38 15.34
N ASP A 196 -4.71 -5.72 16.52
CA ASP A 196 -4.16 -6.82 17.32
C ASP A 196 -4.31 -8.16 16.59
N GLN A 197 -5.48 -8.40 15.96
CA GLN A 197 -5.71 -9.61 15.15
C GLN A 197 -4.82 -9.68 13.91
N LEU A 198 -4.43 -8.55 13.32
CA LEU A 198 -3.55 -8.50 12.16
C LEU A 198 -2.08 -8.80 12.52
N LYS A 199 -1.68 -8.65 13.79
CA LYS A 199 -0.32 -8.96 14.26
C LYS A 199 -0.10 -10.43 14.61
N ASP A 200 -1.19 -11.18 14.83
CA ASP A 200 -1.17 -12.57 15.29
C ASP A 200 -1.12 -13.61 14.13
N TYR A 201 -0.94 -13.15 12.89
CA TYR A 201 -0.74 -13.97 11.69
C TYR A 201 0.71 -13.89 11.19
#